data_AF-A0AAN2QVS9-F1
#
_entry.id   AF-A0AAN2QVS9-F1
#
_cell.length_a   1.000
_cell.length_b   1.000
_cell.length_c   1.000
_cell.angle_alpha   90.00
_cell.angle_beta   90.00
_cell.angle_gamma   90.00
#
_symmetry.space_group_name_H-M   'P 1'
#
loop_
_entity.id
_entity.type
_entity.pdbx_description
1 polymer ?
#
loop_
_entity_poly.entity_id
_entity_poly.type
_entity_poly.pdbx_seq_one_letter_code
_entity_poly.pdbx_strand_id
1 'polypeptide(L)'
;MIKNHQKNQDEVNSDEAVFESFFSDVLRKMPATTAKIMQQTFNESRVKAEKIVFNSRHQVERRFSEFLDGVDNQTKTKCHQIIHAAALTAAIVGCSPIPFSDAFLLVPIQLTMMSRLHKLFGQSWSASVGKSLSKELVVVGLGRGAVGNIIKFIPAVGTVTGAAINASVAVSITEALGWTTVKMLNDGEDLFEQVMSFRGQFNILFKAMHNLK
;
A
#
# COMPACT_ATOMS: atom_id res chain seq x y z
N MET A 1 -18.37 -19.62 21.94
CA MET A 1 -18.96 -18.78 20.87
C MET A 1 -18.81 -17.27 21.12
N ILE A 2 -18.90 -16.78 22.36
CA ILE A 2 -18.81 -15.35 22.71
C ILE A 2 -17.37 -14.78 22.55
N LYS A 3 -16.33 -15.54 22.96
CA LYS A 3 -14.92 -15.11 22.82
C LYS A 3 -14.46 -14.86 21.37
N ASN A 4 -15.03 -15.57 20.39
CA ASN A 4 -14.69 -15.38 18.97
C ASN A 4 -15.40 -14.14 18.37
N HIS A 5 -16.58 -13.76 18.88
CA HIS A 5 -17.26 -12.54 18.45
C HIS A 5 -16.57 -11.30 19.03
N GLN A 6 -16.12 -11.37 20.28
CA GLN A 6 -15.40 -10.28 20.93
C GLN A 6 -14.03 -10.02 20.28
N LYS A 7 -13.24 -11.08 20.04
CA LYS A 7 -11.95 -10.98 19.35
C LYS A 7 -12.08 -10.39 17.94
N ASN A 8 -13.11 -10.80 17.19
CA ASN A 8 -13.39 -10.22 15.86
C ASN A 8 -13.84 -8.76 15.95
N GLN A 9 -14.60 -8.35 16.97
CA GLN A 9 -14.99 -6.95 17.17
C GLN A 9 -13.81 -6.07 17.61
N ASP A 10 -12.92 -6.59 18.45
CA ASP A 10 -11.74 -5.87 18.92
C ASP A 10 -10.71 -5.68 17.78
N GLU A 11 -10.51 -6.70 16.93
CA GLU A 11 -9.67 -6.60 15.73
C GLU A 11 -10.25 -5.61 14.71
N VAL A 12 -11.56 -5.67 14.42
CA VAL A 12 -12.24 -4.72 13.52
C VAL A 12 -12.17 -3.28 14.03
N ASN A 13 -12.38 -3.05 15.33
CA ASN A 13 -12.24 -1.72 15.94
C ASN A 13 -10.80 -1.21 15.89
N SER A 14 -9.81 -2.10 15.97
CA SER A 14 -8.40 -1.72 15.88
C SER A 14 -7.98 -1.37 14.44
N ASP A 15 -8.46 -2.11 13.44
CA ASP A 15 -8.20 -1.85 12.02
C ASP A 15 -8.75 -0.48 11.60
N GLU A 16 -9.98 -0.18 12.04
CA GLU A 16 -10.63 1.11 11.76
C GLU A 16 -9.87 2.27 12.40
N ALA A 17 -9.45 2.15 13.66
CA ALA A 17 -8.68 3.19 14.34
C ALA A 17 -7.30 3.43 13.68
N VAL A 18 -6.64 2.35 13.24
CA VAL A 18 -5.38 2.46 12.48
C VAL A 18 -5.63 3.17 11.15
N PHE A 19 -6.69 2.80 10.44
CA PHE A 19 -7.07 3.44 9.18
C PHE A 19 -7.35 4.94 9.35
N GLU A 20 -8.21 5.33 10.29
CA GLU A 20 -8.56 6.74 10.51
C GLU A 20 -7.34 7.59 10.88
N SER A 21 -6.49 7.08 11.77
CA SER A 21 -5.23 7.77 12.10
C SER A 21 -4.30 7.89 10.90
N PHE A 22 -4.23 6.85 10.06
CA PHE A 22 -3.40 6.82 8.87
C PHE A 22 -3.91 7.81 7.82
N PHE A 23 -5.21 7.77 7.55
CA PHE A 23 -5.88 8.62 6.59
C PHE A 23 -5.72 10.10 6.96
N SER A 24 -5.88 10.43 8.25
CA SER A 24 -5.63 11.78 8.76
C SER A 24 -4.19 12.26 8.52
N ASP A 25 -3.19 11.41 8.80
CA ASP A 25 -1.78 11.74 8.57
C ASP A 25 -1.45 11.94 7.09
N VAL A 26 -2.10 11.19 6.21
CA VAL A 26 -1.98 11.35 4.76
C VAL A 26 -2.59 12.69 4.33
N LEU A 27 -3.82 12.99 4.75
CA LEU A 27 -4.50 14.23 4.37
C LEU A 27 -3.72 15.48 4.77
N ARG A 28 -3.06 15.47 5.93
CA ARG A 28 -2.19 16.56 6.39
C ARG A 28 -0.99 16.83 5.49
N LYS A 29 -0.56 15.82 4.72
CA LYS A 29 0.59 15.89 3.81
C LYS A 29 0.19 16.13 2.34
N MET A 30 -1.11 16.19 2.06
CA MET A 30 -1.64 16.42 0.72
C MET A 30 -1.90 17.92 0.45
N PRO A 31 -1.95 18.33 -0.83
CA PRO A 31 -2.43 19.66 -1.19
C PRO A 31 -3.85 19.90 -0.67
N ALA A 32 -4.15 21.11 -0.19
CA ALA A 32 -5.42 21.43 0.45
C ALA A 32 -6.64 21.15 -0.47
N THR A 33 -6.52 21.42 -1.76
CA THR A 33 -7.56 21.13 -2.75
C THR A 33 -7.85 19.64 -2.85
N THR A 34 -6.81 18.80 -2.88
CA THR A 34 -6.95 17.34 -2.92
C THR A 34 -7.58 16.81 -1.64
N ALA A 35 -7.10 17.28 -0.48
CA ALA A 35 -7.65 16.87 0.81
C ALA A 35 -9.14 17.22 0.92
N LYS A 36 -9.56 18.37 0.39
CA LYS A 36 -10.97 18.77 0.33
C LYS A 36 -11.80 17.88 -0.58
N ILE A 37 -11.31 17.56 -1.78
CA ILE A 37 -12.01 16.65 -2.72
C ILE A 37 -12.14 15.25 -2.11
N MET A 38 -11.10 14.75 -1.47
CA MET A 38 -11.12 13.46 -0.80
C MET A 38 -12.14 13.44 0.34
N GLN A 39 -12.18 14.49 1.17
CA GLN A 39 -13.21 14.60 2.23
C GLN A 39 -14.63 14.64 1.64
N GLN A 40 -14.84 15.37 0.54
CA GLN A 40 -16.14 15.45 -0.12
C GLN A 40 -16.59 14.13 -0.76
N THR A 41 -15.65 13.34 -1.28
CA THR A 41 -15.95 12.09 -2.01
C THR A 41 -15.67 10.83 -1.17
N PHE A 42 -15.34 11.00 0.11
CA PHE A 42 -14.81 9.94 0.96
C PHE A 42 -15.77 8.76 1.09
N ASN A 43 -17.03 9.00 1.48
CA ASN A 43 -18.00 7.94 1.72
C ASN A 43 -18.25 7.08 0.47
N GLU A 44 -18.45 7.72 -0.68
CA GLU A 44 -18.70 7.02 -1.94
C GLU A 44 -17.46 6.26 -2.44
N SER A 45 -16.28 6.88 -2.30
CA SER A 45 -15.02 6.29 -2.76
C SER A 45 -14.58 5.15 -1.85
N ARG A 46 -14.85 5.25 -0.54
CA ARG A 46 -14.51 4.24 0.48
C ARG A 46 -15.27 2.93 0.24
N VAL A 47 -16.58 2.97 0.02
CA VAL A 47 -17.38 1.75 -0.25
C VAL A 47 -16.86 1.01 -1.50
N LYS A 48 -16.51 1.75 -2.56
CA LYS A 48 -15.93 1.18 -3.78
C LYS A 48 -14.52 0.61 -3.52
N ALA A 49 -13.71 1.35 -2.78
CA ALA A 49 -12.35 0.99 -2.41
C ALA A 49 -12.29 -0.27 -1.55
N GLU A 50 -13.15 -0.40 -0.54
CA GLU A 50 -13.25 -1.59 0.32
C GLU A 50 -13.53 -2.85 -0.50
N LYS A 51 -14.42 -2.77 -1.50
CA LYS A 51 -14.71 -3.91 -2.40
C LYS A 51 -13.48 -4.33 -3.21
N ILE A 52 -12.65 -3.38 -3.63
CA ILE A 52 -11.43 -3.65 -4.41
C ILE A 52 -10.35 -4.25 -3.53
N VAL A 53 -10.13 -3.69 -2.34
CA VAL A 53 -9.13 -4.20 -1.38
C VAL A 53 -9.55 -5.58 -0.87
N PHE A 54 -10.83 -5.81 -0.61
CA PHE A 54 -11.35 -7.12 -0.20
C PHE A 54 -11.05 -8.21 -1.24
N ASN A 55 -11.24 -7.92 -2.53
CA ASN A 55 -10.92 -8.84 -3.61
C ASN A 55 -9.41 -9.11 -3.76
N SER A 56 -8.58 -8.15 -3.34
CA SER A 56 -7.11 -8.24 -3.41
C SER A 56 -6.52 -9.02 -2.23
N ARG A 57 -7.18 -8.95 -1.06
CA ARG A 57 -6.74 -9.53 0.23
C ARG A 57 -6.29 -10.99 0.13
N HIS A 58 -7.06 -11.84 -0.55
CA HIS A 58 -6.76 -13.27 -0.69
C HIS A 58 -5.56 -13.59 -1.59
N GLN A 59 -5.17 -12.71 -2.51
CA GLN A 59 -3.99 -12.89 -3.35
C GLN A 59 -2.73 -12.38 -2.64
N VAL A 60 -2.89 -11.34 -1.83
CA VAL A 60 -1.86 -10.65 -1.04
C VAL A 60 -1.42 -11.55 0.12
N GLU A 61 -2.35 -12.00 0.96
CA GLU A 61 -2.05 -12.85 2.13
C GLU A 61 -1.25 -14.11 1.78
N ARG A 62 -1.55 -14.73 0.63
CA ARG A 62 -0.86 -15.93 0.16
C ARG A 62 0.56 -15.67 -0.36
N ARG A 63 0.85 -14.46 -0.85
CA ARG A 63 2.17 -14.11 -1.40
C ARG A 63 3.10 -13.49 -0.37
N PHE A 64 2.55 -12.86 0.66
CA PHE A 64 3.34 -12.12 1.65
C PHE A 64 3.56 -12.90 2.95
N SER A 65 2.91 -14.06 3.13
CA SER A 65 3.21 -14.97 4.24
C SER A 65 4.70 -15.34 4.29
N GLU A 66 5.33 -15.51 3.13
CA GLU A 66 6.76 -15.80 2.97
C GLU A 66 7.66 -14.62 3.38
N PHE A 67 7.19 -13.37 3.25
CA PHE A 67 7.96 -12.18 3.64
C PHE A 67 7.89 -11.89 5.15
N LEU A 68 7.01 -12.60 5.85
CA LEU A 68 6.83 -12.48 7.29
C LEU A 68 7.46 -13.64 8.04
N ASP A 69 8.27 -14.46 7.38
CA ASP A 69 8.97 -15.54 8.05
C ASP A 69 9.95 -14.97 9.09
N GLY A 70 9.92 -15.52 10.31
CA GLY A 70 10.70 -15.00 11.44
C GLY A 70 10.14 -13.77 12.17
N VAL A 71 9.11 -13.09 11.65
CA VAL A 71 8.43 -11.97 12.36
C VAL A 71 7.49 -12.51 13.44
N ASP A 72 7.36 -11.85 14.61
CA ASP A 72 6.37 -12.24 15.62
C ASP A 72 4.93 -11.90 15.19
N ASN A 73 3.95 -12.64 15.68
CA ASN A 73 2.54 -12.48 15.26
C ASN A 73 1.98 -11.09 15.53
N GLN A 74 2.41 -10.39 16.58
CA GLN A 74 1.92 -9.05 16.89
C GLN A 74 2.44 -8.04 15.86
N THR A 75 3.72 -8.13 15.49
CA THR A 75 4.32 -7.30 14.44
C THR A 75 3.71 -7.62 13.08
N LYS A 76 3.45 -8.89 12.75
CA LYS A 76 2.73 -9.28 11.52
C LYS A 76 1.36 -8.60 11.41
N THR A 77 0.57 -8.65 12.48
CA THR A 77 -0.75 -8.00 12.51
C THR A 77 -0.63 -6.49 12.27
N LYS A 78 0.28 -5.82 12.98
CA LYS A 78 0.49 -4.36 12.82
C LYS A 78 0.97 -3.98 11.42
N CYS A 79 1.89 -4.76 10.84
CA CYS A 79 2.31 -4.58 9.45
C CYS A 79 1.11 -4.65 8.50
N HIS A 80 0.28 -5.68 8.67
CA HIS A 80 -0.91 -5.88 7.85
C HIS A 80 -1.88 -4.71 7.97
N GLN A 81 -2.12 -4.23 9.20
CA GLN A 81 -2.98 -3.07 9.46
C GLN A 81 -2.47 -1.79 8.77
N ILE A 82 -1.17 -1.51 8.88
CA ILE A 82 -0.56 -0.32 8.25
C ILE A 82 -0.64 -0.40 6.72
N ILE A 83 -0.29 -1.56 6.15
CA ILE A 83 -0.30 -1.76 4.69
C ILE A 83 -1.74 -1.73 4.16
N HIS A 84 -2.68 -2.35 4.87
CA HIS A 84 -4.08 -2.35 4.52
C HIS A 84 -4.68 -0.93 4.55
N ALA A 85 -4.39 -0.15 5.59
CA ALA A 85 -4.82 1.24 5.68
C ALA A 85 -4.28 2.08 4.51
N ALA A 86 -3.01 1.87 4.14
CA ALA A 86 -2.40 2.51 2.99
C ALA A 86 -3.05 2.10 1.66
N ALA A 87 -3.27 0.81 1.45
CA ALA A 87 -3.92 0.27 0.27
C ALA A 87 -5.36 0.78 0.12
N LEU A 88 -6.13 0.81 1.22
CA LEU A 88 -7.47 1.37 1.25
C LEU A 88 -7.47 2.86 0.93
N THR A 89 -6.53 3.62 1.50
CA THR A 89 -6.37 5.05 1.19
C THR A 89 -6.01 5.28 -0.28
N ALA A 90 -5.14 4.44 -0.85
CA ALA A 90 -4.76 4.49 -2.27
C ALA A 90 -5.94 4.12 -3.19
N ALA A 91 -6.75 3.14 -2.80
CA ALA A 91 -7.97 2.78 -3.50
C ALA A 91 -9.02 3.90 -3.45
N ILE A 92 -9.17 4.59 -2.31
CA ILE A 92 -10.03 5.77 -2.18
C ILE A 92 -9.59 6.86 -3.17
N VAL A 93 -8.28 7.13 -3.26
CA VAL A 93 -7.73 8.06 -4.26
C VAL A 93 -8.01 7.59 -5.69
N GLY A 94 -7.79 6.31 -5.99
CA GLY A 94 -8.03 5.75 -7.34
C GLY A 94 -9.51 5.69 -7.75
N CYS A 95 -10.42 5.61 -6.78
CA CYS A 95 -11.86 5.69 -6.97
C CYS A 95 -12.40 7.13 -7.03
N SER A 96 -11.62 8.10 -6.56
CA SER A 96 -11.96 9.52 -6.58
C SER A 96 -11.86 10.06 -8.02
N PRO A 97 -12.62 11.10 -8.40
CA PRO A 97 -12.51 11.74 -9.72
C PRO A 97 -11.18 12.47 -9.96
N ILE A 98 -10.16 12.24 -9.13
CA ILE A 98 -8.86 12.88 -9.22
C ILE A 98 -8.04 12.19 -10.32
N PRO A 99 -7.49 12.93 -11.28
CA PRO A 99 -6.73 12.32 -12.36
C PRO A 99 -5.45 11.70 -11.83
N PHE A 100 -5.30 10.39 -12.04
CA PHE A 100 -4.12 9.62 -11.63
C PHE A 100 -2.83 10.05 -12.36
N SER A 101 -2.95 10.88 -13.42
CA SER A 101 -1.82 11.54 -14.08
C SER A 101 -0.98 12.37 -13.10
N ASP A 102 -1.55 12.78 -11.96
CA ASP A 102 -0.85 13.42 -10.86
C ASP A 102 -0.29 12.37 -9.88
N ALA A 103 0.53 11.42 -10.36
CA ALA A 103 1.07 10.29 -9.56
C ALA A 103 1.74 10.70 -8.21
N PHE A 104 2.04 12.00 -8.04
CA PHE A 104 2.37 12.65 -6.78
C PHE A 104 1.38 12.39 -5.64
N LEU A 105 0.12 12.07 -5.93
CA LEU A 105 -0.92 11.88 -4.91
C LEU A 105 -0.80 10.58 -4.13
N LEU A 106 -0.17 9.55 -4.70
CA LEU A 106 0.12 8.31 -3.97
C LEU A 106 1.36 8.41 -3.10
N VAL A 107 2.24 9.38 -3.38
CA VAL A 107 3.52 9.53 -2.67
C VAL A 107 3.31 9.79 -1.17
N PRO A 108 2.43 10.71 -0.71
CA PRO A 108 2.14 10.88 0.72
C PRO A 108 1.64 9.61 1.41
N ILE A 109 0.88 8.78 0.70
CA ILE A 109 0.33 7.51 1.21
C ILE A 109 1.49 6.54 1.45
N GLN A 110 2.29 6.31 0.41
CA GLN A 110 3.41 5.37 0.43
C GLN A 110 4.49 5.78 1.45
N LEU A 111 4.85 7.07 1.52
CA LEU A 111 5.80 7.56 2.52
C LEU A 111 5.28 7.45 3.95
N THR A 112 3.98 7.67 4.17
CA THR A 112 3.38 7.52 5.50
C THR A 112 3.36 6.06 5.93
N MET A 113 3.04 5.15 5.01
CA MET A 113 3.12 3.70 5.22
C MET A 113 4.55 3.28 5.60
N MET A 114 5.54 3.61 4.77
CA MET A 114 6.94 3.27 5.03
C MET A 114 7.44 3.85 6.35
N SER A 115 7.09 5.11 6.67
CA SER A 115 7.47 5.73 7.95
C SER A 115 6.89 4.98 9.16
N ARG A 116 5.64 4.54 9.10
CA ARG A 116 5.01 3.77 10.18
C ARG A 116 5.61 2.36 10.29
N LEU A 117 5.93 1.71 9.18
CA LEU A 117 6.64 0.43 9.17
C LEU A 117 8.04 0.55 9.78
N HIS A 118 8.84 1.56 9.40
CA HIS A 118 10.17 1.78 10.00
C HIS A 118 10.07 1.95 11.51
N LYS A 119 9.13 2.79 11.98
CA LYS A 119 8.89 2.98 13.42
C LYS A 119 8.47 1.69 14.12
N LEU A 120 7.66 0.85 13.48
CA LEU A 120 7.23 -0.44 14.02
C LEU A 120 8.42 -1.38 14.24
N PHE A 121 9.39 -1.38 13.33
CA PHE A 121 10.63 -2.17 13.44
C PHE A 121 11.74 -1.48 14.26
N GLY A 122 11.45 -0.32 14.88
CA GLY A 122 12.43 0.43 15.67
C GLY A 122 13.53 1.12 14.84
N GLN A 123 13.34 1.22 13.53
CA GLN A 123 14.29 1.82 12.60
C GLN A 123 14.08 3.33 12.45
N SER A 124 15.17 4.06 12.20
CA SER A 124 15.11 5.52 12.04
C SER A 124 14.47 5.91 10.71
N TRP A 125 13.55 6.88 10.74
CA TRP A 125 12.97 7.48 9.53
C TRP A 125 13.38 8.95 9.44
N SER A 126 14.11 9.31 8.39
CA SER A 126 14.59 10.68 8.19
C SER A 126 13.86 11.39 7.04
N ALA A 127 13.84 12.72 7.10
CA ALA A 127 13.26 13.54 6.03
C ALA A 127 14.03 13.39 4.70
N SER A 128 15.34 13.12 4.74
CA SER A 128 16.16 12.87 3.56
C SER A 128 15.79 11.56 2.87
N VAL A 129 15.60 10.48 3.62
CA VAL A 129 15.08 9.20 3.13
C VAL A 129 13.73 9.40 2.42
N GLY A 130 12.80 10.10 3.07
CA GLY A 130 11.51 10.42 2.48
C GLY A 130 11.60 11.25 1.19
N LYS A 131 12.58 12.16 1.08
CA LYS A 131 12.80 13.00 -0.11
C LYS A 131 13.45 12.24 -1.27
N SER A 132 14.33 11.27 -1.00
CA SER A 132 14.91 10.41 -2.04
C SER A 132 13.86 9.46 -2.59
N LEU A 133 13.12 8.80 -1.70
CA LEU A 133 12.03 7.90 -2.08
C LEU A 133 10.92 8.62 -2.83
N SER A 134 10.56 9.85 -2.44
CA SER A 134 9.49 10.58 -3.13
C SER A 134 9.79 10.75 -4.62
N LYS A 135 11.04 11.07 -4.99
CA LYS A 135 11.45 11.19 -6.39
C LYS A 135 11.31 9.86 -7.14
N GLU A 136 11.74 8.78 -6.52
CA GLU A 136 11.66 7.46 -7.12
C GLU A 136 10.22 7.00 -7.29
N LEU A 137 9.39 7.12 -6.26
CA LEU A 137 7.96 6.79 -6.31
C LEU A 137 7.22 7.59 -7.38
N VAL A 138 7.58 8.86 -7.59
CA VAL A 138 7.05 9.67 -8.71
C VAL A 138 7.47 9.08 -10.05
N VAL A 139 8.73 8.70 -10.23
CA VAL A 139 9.22 8.08 -11.48
C VAL A 139 8.51 6.74 -11.75
N VAL A 140 8.32 5.93 -10.71
CA VAL A 140 7.62 4.64 -10.80
C VAL A 140 6.14 4.84 -11.11
N GLY A 141 5.49 5.80 -10.46
CA GLY A 141 4.08 6.12 -10.67
C GLY A 141 3.77 6.79 -12.01
N LEU A 142 4.69 7.62 -12.54
CA LEU A 142 4.56 8.27 -13.85
C LEU A 142 5.09 7.40 -15.00
N GLY A 143 5.86 6.35 -14.69
CA GLY A 143 6.42 5.45 -15.69
C GLY A 143 5.34 4.62 -16.37
N ARG A 144 4.96 5.00 -17.60
CA ARG A 144 4.02 4.24 -18.46
C ARG A 144 4.34 2.73 -18.56
N GLY A 145 5.60 2.33 -18.36
CA GLY A 145 6.05 0.93 -18.38
C GLY A 145 5.65 0.09 -17.15
N ALA A 146 5.49 0.71 -15.96
CA ALA A 146 5.07 -0.02 -14.76
C ALA A 146 3.57 -0.37 -14.81
N VAL A 147 2.75 0.59 -15.26
CA VAL A 147 1.29 0.45 -15.35
C VAL A 147 0.89 -0.72 -16.24
N GLY A 148 1.56 -0.93 -17.39
CA GLY A 148 1.24 -2.02 -18.31
C GLY A 148 1.45 -3.43 -17.74
N ASN A 149 2.39 -3.59 -16.80
CA ASN A 149 2.61 -4.87 -16.11
C ASN A 149 1.72 -5.02 -14.87
N ILE A 150 1.40 -3.93 -14.18
CA ILE A 150 0.48 -3.94 -13.04
C ILE A 150 -0.96 -4.24 -13.49
N ILE A 151 -1.37 -3.77 -14.68
CA ILE A 151 -2.67 -4.09 -15.27
C ILE A 151 -2.90 -5.61 -15.40
N LYS A 152 -1.84 -6.40 -15.60
CA LYS A 152 -1.93 -7.87 -15.68
C LYS A 152 -2.21 -8.54 -14.33
N PHE A 153 -2.03 -7.82 -13.23
CA PHE A 153 -2.39 -8.27 -11.88
C PHE A 153 -3.80 -7.84 -11.46
N ILE A 154 -4.49 -7.03 -12.27
CA ILE A 154 -5.89 -6.66 -12.03
C ILE A 154 -6.78 -7.83 -12.46
N PRO A 155 -7.48 -8.50 -11.54
CA PRO A 155 -8.40 -9.55 -11.92
C PRO A 155 -9.58 -8.98 -12.73
N ALA A 156 -9.86 -9.59 -13.88
CA ALA A 156 -11.02 -9.35 -14.75
C ALA A 156 -11.11 -7.96 -15.42
N VAL A 157 -10.38 -7.79 -16.53
CA VAL A 157 -10.38 -6.60 -17.42
C VAL A 157 -11.70 -6.43 -18.20
N GLY A 158 -12.71 -7.28 -18.02
CA GLY A 158 -13.90 -7.33 -18.89
C GLY A 158 -15.09 -6.43 -18.54
N THR A 159 -15.21 -5.95 -17.29
CA THR A 159 -16.48 -5.34 -16.81
C THR A 159 -16.29 -4.26 -15.73
N VAL A 160 -15.11 -3.65 -15.67
CA VAL A 160 -14.70 -2.76 -14.58
C VAL A 160 -14.55 -1.34 -15.10
N THR A 161 -15.14 -0.36 -14.41
CA THR A 161 -15.02 1.06 -14.78
C THR A 161 -13.58 1.53 -14.65
N GLY A 162 -13.18 2.59 -15.39
CA GLY A 162 -11.82 3.13 -15.32
C GLY A 162 -11.35 3.50 -13.90
N ALA A 163 -12.26 3.91 -13.03
CA ALA A 163 -11.97 4.20 -11.62
C ALA A 163 -11.56 2.94 -10.83
N ALA A 164 -12.23 1.82 -11.04
CA ALA A 164 -11.89 0.58 -10.34
C ALA A 164 -10.60 -0.06 -10.88
N ILE A 165 -10.25 0.16 -12.15
CA ILE A 165 -8.93 -0.18 -12.71
C ILE A 165 -7.84 0.64 -11.99
N ASN A 166 -7.99 1.98 -11.93
CA ASN A 166 -7.01 2.85 -11.27
C ASN A 166 -6.84 2.50 -9.79
N ALA A 167 -7.92 2.26 -9.05
CA ALA A 167 -7.86 1.84 -7.67
C ALA A 167 -7.17 0.47 -7.50
N SER A 168 -7.41 -0.49 -8.39
CA SER A 168 -6.74 -1.79 -8.34
C SER A 168 -5.23 -1.69 -8.59
N VAL A 169 -4.82 -0.84 -9.53
CA VAL A 169 -3.40 -0.51 -9.75
C VAL A 169 -2.79 0.12 -8.49
N ALA A 170 -3.47 1.12 -7.92
CA ALA A 170 -3.01 1.84 -6.75
C ALA A 170 -2.82 0.93 -5.53
N VAL A 171 -3.79 0.03 -5.29
CA VAL A 171 -3.72 -1.02 -4.24
C VAL A 171 -2.50 -1.91 -4.47
N SER A 172 -2.38 -2.47 -5.67
CA SER A 172 -1.31 -3.44 -6.00
C SER A 172 0.09 -2.85 -5.79
N ILE A 173 0.33 -1.61 -6.24
CA ILE A 173 1.61 -0.92 -6.03
C ILE A 173 1.86 -0.71 -4.53
N THR A 174 0.84 -0.24 -3.81
CA THR A 174 0.96 0.11 -2.40
C THR A 174 1.25 -1.11 -1.55
N GLU A 175 0.54 -2.21 -1.77
CA GLU A 175 0.79 -3.46 -1.07
C GLU A 175 2.18 -4.02 -1.41
N ALA A 176 2.54 -4.10 -2.69
CA ALA A 176 3.86 -4.58 -3.09
C ALA A 176 4.99 -3.80 -2.43
N LEU A 177 4.90 -2.46 -2.42
CA LEU A 177 5.88 -1.60 -1.75
C LEU A 177 5.89 -1.81 -0.23
N GLY A 178 4.72 -1.91 0.40
CA GLY A 178 4.59 -2.10 1.84
C GLY A 178 5.22 -3.40 2.31
N TRP A 179 4.90 -4.50 1.64
CA TRP A 179 5.43 -5.81 2.00
C TRP A 179 6.91 -5.98 1.66
N THR A 180 7.39 -5.35 0.59
CA THR A 180 8.83 -5.27 0.31
C THR A 180 9.55 -4.52 1.42
N THR A 181 8.99 -3.39 1.88
CA THR A 181 9.54 -2.63 3.01
C THR A 181 9.59 -3.49 4.28
N VAL A 182 8.55 -4.26 4.56
CA VAL A 182 8.53 -5.18 5.72
C VAL A 182 9.63 -6.23 5.62
N LYS A 183 9.79 -6.86 4.46
CA LYS A 183 10.85 -7.86 4.23
C LYS A 183 12.24 -7.26 4.48
N MET A 184 12.50 -6.07 3.94
CA MET A 184 13.77 -5.37 4.13
C MET A 184 14.06 -5.10 5.62
N LEU A 185 13.06 -4.60 6.35
CA LEU A 185 13.18 -4.28 7.77
C LEU A 185 13.34 -5.53 8.64
N ASN A 186 12.73 -6.65 8.25
CA ASN A 186 12.83 -7.92 8.94
C ASN A 186 14.20 -8.59 8.72
N ASP A 187 14.65 -8.64 7.48
CA ASP A 187 15.87 -9.35 7.10
C ASP A 187 17.13 -8.56 7.48
N GLY A 188 16.97 -7.30 7.93
CA GLY A 188 18.06 -6.42 8.36
C GLY A 188 19.00 -6.00 7.23
N GLU A 189 18.62 -6.28 5.98
CA GLU A 189 19.36 -5.83 4.82
C GLU A 189 19.08 -4.34 4.59
N ASP A 190 20.15 -3.55 4.51
CA ASP A 190 20.11 -2.12 4.15
C ASP A 190 19.86 -1.98 2.64
N LEU A 191 18.73 -2.54 2.20
CA LEU A 191 18.29 -2.62 0.82
C LEU A 191 17.89 -1.26 0.28
N PHE A 192 17.90 -0.19 1.07
CA PHE A 192 17.51 1.16 0.64
C PHE A 192 18.32 1.63 -0.59
N GLU A 193 19.63 1.32 -0.64
CA GLU A 193 20.47 1.60 -1.82
C GLU A 193 20.11 0.69 -3.02
N GLN A 194 19.71 -0.55 -2.77
CA GLN A 194 19.30 -1.49 -3.81
C GLN A 194 17.87 -1.26 -4.31
N VAL A 195 17.02 -0.66 -3.46
CA VAL A 195 15.65 -0.21 -3.73
C VAL A 195 15.68 0.99 -4.66
N MET A 196 16.55 1.97 -4.37
CA MET A 196 16.89 3.10 -5.25
C MET A 196 17.34 2.66 -6.65
N SER A 197 17.82 1.43 -6.78
CA SER A 197 17.83 0.73 -8.05
C SER A 197 16.48 0.06 -8.23
N PHE A 198 15.46 0.81 -8.67
CA PHE A 198 14.17 0.27 -9.14
C PHE A 198 14.35 -0.98 -10.05
N ARG A 199 15.48 -1.10 -10.75
CA ARG A 199 15.89 -2.27 -11.56
C ARG A 199 16.27 -3.52 -10.73
N GLY A 200 16.83 -3.36 -9.54
CA GLY A 200 17.24 -4.44 -8.64
C GLY A 200 16.06 -5.14 -8.00
N GLN A 201 15.11 -4.37 -7.45
CA GLN A 201 13.86 -4.90 -6.88
C GLN A 201 12.97 -5.55 -7.92
N PHE A 202 12.86 -4.96 -9.11
CA PHE A 202 12.09 -5.57 -10.19
C PHE A 202 12.68 -6.92 -10.59
N ASN A 203 14.01 -7.05 -10.61
CA ASN A 203 14.67 -8.32 -10.88
C ASN A 203 14.48 -9.36 -9.76
N ILE A 204 14.52 -8.96 -8.48
CA ILE A 204 14.32 -9.90 -7.36
C ILE A 204 12.86 -10.42 -7.35
N LEU A 205 11.89 -9.53 -7.53
CA LEU A 205 10.47 -9.91 -7.64
C LEU A 205 10.21 -10.77 -8.89
N PHE A 206 10.80 -10.41 -10.04
CA PHE A 206 10.70 -11.18 -11.28
C PHE A 206 11.33 -12.58 -11.13
N LYS A 207 12.46 -12.68 -10.43
CA LYS A 207 13.18 -13.94 -10.19
C LYS A 207 12.46 -14.83 -9.16
N ALA A 208 11.85 -14.23 -8.14
CA ALA A 208 10.97 -14.94 -7.20
C ALA A 208 9.75 -15.56 -7.92
N MET A 209 9.17 -14.86 -8.92
CA MET A 209 8.07 -15.39 -9.71
C MET A 209 8.48 -16.49 -10.71
N HIS A 210 9.73 -16.52 -11.18
CA HIS A 210 10.20 -17.51 -12.16
C HIS A 210 10.66 -18.83 -11.52
N ASN A 211 10.88 -18.83 -10.20
CA ASN A 211 11.21 -20.02 -9.41
C ASN A 211 9.98 -20.71 -8.80
N LEU A 212 8.78 -20.16 -8.99
CA LEU A 212 7.51 -20.83 -8.72
C LEU A 212 7.07 -21.55 -10.00
N LYS A 213 7.58 -22.77 -10.20
CA LYS A 213 7.03 -23.74 -11.15
C LYS A 213 6.39 -24.89 -10.38
#